data_AF-A0A357YD72-F1
#
_entry.id   AF-A0A357YD72-F1
#
_cell.length_a   1.000
_cell.length_b   1.000
_cell.length_c   1.000
_cell.angle_alpha   90.00
_cell.angle_beta   90.00
_cell.angle_gamma   90.00
#
_symmetry.space_group_name_H-M   'P 1'
#
loop_
_entity.id
_entity.type
_entity.pdbx_description
1 polymer ?
#
loop_
_entity_poly.entity_id
_entity_poly.type
_entity_poly.pdbx_seq_one_letter_code
_entity_poly.pdbx_strand_id
1 'polypeptide(L)' 'MKHTISVLVENEFGVLSRVAGLFSGRGFNIESLSVAPTLDPSISRMTIVTTGDDQILEQITKQLNKLIDVIKVIDFT' A
#
# COMPACT_ATOMS: atom_id res chain seq x y z
N MET A 1 -9.26 -0.67 -14.49
CA MET A 1 -9.42 0.73 -14.07
C MET A 1 -8.20 1.15 -13.28
N LYS A 2 -7.99 2.46 -13.12
CA LYS A 2 -6.89 3.01 -12.30
C LYS A 2 -7.40 3.14 -10.87
N HIS A 3 -6.61 2.72 -9.90
CA HIS A 3 -6.92 2.80 -8.48
C HIS A 3 -5.83 3.56 -7.71
N THR A 4 -6.23 4.40 -6.75
CA THR A 4 -5.35 5.15 -5.84
C THR A 4 -5.62 4.72 -4.40
N ILE A 5 -4.64 4.01 -3.84
CA ILE A 5 -4.73 3.43 -2.50
C ILE A 5 -3.81 4.21 -1.57
N SER A 6 -4.33 4.66 -0.44
CA SER A 6 -3.53 5.20 0.65
C SER A 6 -3.40 4.16 1.76
N VAL A 7 -2.16 3.91 2.17
CA VAL A 7 -1.83 2.98 3.23
C VAL A 7 -1.12 3.75 4.33
N LEU A 8 -1.65 3.72 5.55
CA LEU A 8 -0.92 4.14 6.75
C LEU A 8 -0.13 2.95 7.26
N VAL A 9 1.16 3.16 7.51
CA VAL A 9 2.08 2.12 7.96
C VAL A 9 2.97 2.64 9.08
N GLU A 10 3.51 1.74 9.89
CA GLU A 10 4.57 2.06 10.83
C GLU A 10 5.82 2.56 10.08
N ASN A 11 6.47 3.59 10.62
CA ASN A 11 7.66 4.18 10.02
C ASN A 11 8.94 3.46 10.48
N GLU A 12 9.01 2.17 10.16
CA GLU A 12 10.10 1.29 10.59
C GLU A 12 10.92 0.71 9.41
N PHE A 13 12.10 0.18 9.73
CA PHE A 13 12.98 -0.43 8.75
C PHE A 13 12.29 -1.60 8.01
N GLY A 14 12.39 -1.57 6.68
CA GLY A 14 11.92 -2.64 5.81
C GLY A 14 10.43 -2.62 5.48
N VAL A 15 9.62 -1.74 6.09
CA VAL A 15 8.17 -1.64 5.81
C VAL A 15 7.91 -1.37 4.32
N LEU A 16 8.60 -0.38 3.74
CA LEU A 16 8.51 -0.08 2.31
C LEU A 16 8.84 -1.32 1.45
N SER A 17 9.88 -2.06 1.80
CA SER A 17 10.29 -3.25 1.06
C SER A 17 9.27 -4.38 1.17
N ARG A 18 8.62 -4.55 2.32
CA ARG A 18 7.56 -5.56 2.52
C ARG A 18 6.33 -5.23 1.69
N VAL A 19 5.90 -3.96 1.70
CA VAL A 19 4.78 -3.50 0.86
C VAL A 19 5.11 -3.66 -0.62
N ALA A 20 6.25 -3.15 -1.10
CA ALA A 20 6.64 -3.30 -2.50
C ALA A 20 6.80 -4.78 -2.91
N GLY A 21 7.40 -5.59 -2.04
CA GLY A 21 7.59 -7.03 -2.24
C GLY A 21 6.28 -7.81 -2.35
N LEU A 22 5.24 -7.40 -1.61
CA LEU A 22 3.90 -7.96 -1.72
C LEU A 22 3.30 -7.74 -3.11
N PHE A 23 3.45 -6.55 -3.68
CA PHE A 23 3.00 -6.26 -5.04
C PHE A 23 3.76 -7.11 -6.06
N SER A 24 5.08 -7.10 -6.02
CA SER A 24 5.89 -7.88 -6.96
C SER A 24 5.65 -9.39 -6.84
N GLY A 25 5.54 -9.92 -5.62
CA GLY A 25 5.33 -11.35 -5.36
C GLY A 25 3.95 -11.86 -5.78
N ARG A 26 2.98 -10.98 -5.94
CA ARG A 26 1.61 -11.29 -6.40
C ARG A 26 1.37 -10.91 -7.86
N GLY A 27 2.34 -10.30 -8.52
CA GLY A 27 2.19 -9.80 -9.89
C GLY A 27 1.25 -8.59 -10.01
N PHE A 28 1.08 -7.81 -8.92
CA PHE A 28 0.31 -6.57 -8.97
C PHE A 28 1.18 -5.44 -9.53
N ASN A 29 0.65 -4.67 -10.47
CA ASN A 29 1.37 -3.55 -11.06
C ASN A 29 1.41 -2.34 -10.11
N ILE A 30 2.51 -1.62 -10.07
CA ILE A 30 2.62 -0.30 -9.42
C ILE A 30 2.87 0.73 -10.51
N GLU A 31 1.91 1.62 -10.74
CA GLU A 31 2.07 2.73 -11.69
C GLU A 31 2.87 3.87 -11.05
N SER A 32 2.57 4.19 -9.78
CA SER A 32 3.38 5.12 -8.99
C SER A 32 3.27 4.78 -7.51
N LEU A 33 4.33 5.07 -6.75
CA LEU A 33 4.36 4.93 -5.31
C LEU A 33 5.10 6.13 -4.72
N SER A 34 4.50 6.74 -3.69
CA SER A 34 5.16 7.74 -2.86
C SER A 34 4.99 7.36 -1.39
N VAL A 35 5.97 7.73 -0.57
CA VAL A 35 5.95 7.50 0.88
C VAL A 35 6.58 8.68 1.59
N ALA A 36 5.93 9.13 2.67
CA ALA A 36 6.47 10.15 3.55
C ALA A 36 5.91 9.99 4.98
N PRO A 37 6.67 10.41 6.02
CA PRO A 37 6.15 10.51 7.38
C PRO A 37 4.92 11.42 7.45
N THR A 38 4.02 11.11 8.38
CA THR A 38 2.87 11.96 8.70
C THR A 38 3.23 13.03 9.75
N LEU A 39 2.23 13.72 10.30
CA LEU A 39 2.44 14.60 11.47
C LEU A 39 2.91 13.81 12.69
N ASP A 40 2.51 12.53 12.80
CA ASP A 40 3.13 11.58 13.71
C ASP A 40 4.34 10.94 12.99
N PRO A 41 5.58 11.18 13.43
CA PRO A 41 6.78 10.67 12.77
C PRO A 41 6.94 9.14 12.91
N SER A 42 6.19 8.49 13.81
CA SER A 42 6.14 7.02 13.91
C SER A 42 5.28 6.38 12.82
N ILE A 43 4.51 7.17 12.07
CA ILE A 43 3.60 6.71 11.03
C ILE A 43 3.98 7.34 9.70
N SER A 44 4.06 6.51 8.66
CA SER A 44 4.23 6.95 7.27
C SER A 44 2.96 6.72 6.48
N ARG A 45 2.68 7.61 5.52
CA ARG A 45 1.63 7.41 4.52
C ARG A 45 2.27 7.00 3.21
N MET A 46 1.85 5.86 2.69
CA MET A 46 2.15 5.41 1.34
C MET A 46 0.95 5.68 0.43
N THR A 47 1.17 6.36 -0.69
CA THR A 47 0.17 6.51 -1.75
C THR A 47 0.61 5.70 -2.94
N ILE A 48 -0.19 4.70 -3.29
CA ILE A 48 0.09 3.73 -4.34
C ILE A 48 -0.98 3.85 -5.41
N VAL A 49 -0.55 4.01 -6.64
CA VAL A 49 -1.42 4.02 -7.82
C VAL A 49 -1.17 2.72 -8.58
N THR A 50 -2.25 2.02 -8.89
CA THR A 50 -2.23 0.71 -9.56
C THR A 50 -3.33 0.61 -10.60
N THR A 51 -3.28 -0.43 -11.42
CA THR A 51 -4.25 -0.71 -12.48
C THR A 51 -4.77 -2.13 -12.32
N GLY A 52 -6.09 -2.30 -12.29
CA GLY A 52 -6.73 -3.60 -12.12
C GLY A 52 -8.26 -3.52 -12.23
N ASP A 53 -8.93 -4.65 -12.08
CA ASP A 53 -10.37 -4.67 -11.81
C ASP A 53 -10.63 -4.64 -10.30
N ASP A 54 -11.90 -4.60 -9.90
CA ASP A 54 -12.29 -4.54 -8.49
C ASP A 54 -11.84 -5.79 -7.71
N GLN A 55 -11.70 -6.94 -8.38
CA GLN A 55 -11.19 -8.16 -7.75
C GLN A 55 -9.72 -8.04 -7.39
N ILE A 56 -8.90 -7.47 -8.29
CA ILE A 56 -7.49 -7.18 -8.02
C ILE A 56 -7.37 -6.19 -6.85
N LEU A 57 -8.17 -5.13 -6.85
CA LEU A 57 -8.18 -4.14 -5.76
C LEU A 57 -8.56 -4.78 -4.41
N GLU A 58 -9.60 -5.61 -4.39
CA GLU A 58 -10.02 -6.34 -3.20
C GLU A 58 -8.89 -7.25 -2.69
N GLN A 59 -8.21 -7.95 -3.60
CA GLN A 59 -7.07 -8.78 -3.25
C GLN A 59 -5.90 -7.96 -2.68
N ILE A 60 -5.51 -6.86 -3.33
CA ILE A 60 -4.47 -5.95 -2.84
C ILE A 60 -4.80 -5.49 -1.42
N THR A 61 -6.01 -5.00 -1.21
CA THR A 61 -6.49 -4.52 0.10
C THR A 61 -6.44 -5.64 1.15
N LYS A 62 -6.92 -6.84 0.82
CA LYS A 62 -6.86 -8.00 1.74
C LYS A 62 -5.43 -8.41 2.08
N GLN A 63 -4.50 -8.37 1.12
CA GLN A 63 -3.12 -8.74 1.38
C GLN A 63 -2.40 -7.67 2.21
N LEU A 64 -2.63 -6.38 1.94
CA LEU A 64 -2.06 -5.27 2.71
C LEU A 64 -2.50 -5.34 4.18
N ASN A 65 -3.78 -5.61 4.46
CA ASN A 65 -4.29 -5.74 5.82
C ASN A 65 -3.72 -6.96 6.59
N LYS A 66 -2.99 -7.87 5.94
CA LYS A 66 -2.30 -8.98 6.61
C LYS A 66 -0.88 -8.62 7.07
N LEU A 67 -0.32 -7.51 6.58
CA LEU A 67 0.97 -7.03 7.03
C LEU A 67 0.80 -6.40 8.41
N ILE A 68 1.63 -6.83 9.37
CA ILE A 68 1.58 -6.35 10.75
C ILE A 68 1.81 -4.83 10.81
N ASP A 69 2.71 -4.33 9.97
CA ASP A 69 3.08 -2.91 9.94
C ASP A 69 2.02 -2.00 9.30
N VAL A 70 0.94 -2.57 8.73
CA VAL A 70 -0.13 -1.80 8.07
C VAL A 70 -1.21 -1.43 9.10
N ILE A 71 -1.37 -0.13 9.31
CA ILE A 71 -2.32 0.44 10.27
C ILE A 71 -3.70 0.63 9.63
N LYS A 72 -3.74 1.12 8.38
CA LYS A 72 -4.99 1.41 7.67
C LYS A 72 -4.80 1.41 6.17
N VAL A 73 -5.79 0.88 5.44
CA VAL A 73 -5.88 0.97 3.97
C VAL A 73 -7.14 1.77 3.61
N ILE A 74 -7.02 2.72 2.69
CA ILE A 74 -8.13 3.53 2.15
C ILE A 74 -8.01 3.55 0.64
N ASP A 75 -9.10 3.26 -0.06
CA ASP A 75 -9.22 3.49 -1.49
C ASP A 75 -9.84 4.88 -1.75
N PHE A 76 -9.25 5.63 -2.67
CA PHE A 76 -9.66 7.00 -3.05
C PHE A 76 -10.21 7.10 -4.47
N THR A 77 -10.32 5.97 -5.17
CA THR A 77 -10.75 5.91 -6.58
C THR A 77 -12.23 5.61 -6.75
#